data_AF-A0A9D8ECC5-F1
#
_entry.id   AF-A0A9D8ECC5-F1
#
_cell.length_a   1.000
_cell.length_b   1.000
_cell.length_c   1.000
_cell.angle_alpha   90.00
_cell.angle_beta   90.00
_cell.angle_gamma   90.00
#
_symmetry.space_group_name_H-M   'P 1'
#
loop_
_entity.id
_entity.type
_entity.pdbx_description
1 polymer ?
#
loop_
_entity_poly.entity_id
_entity_poly.type
_entity_poly.pdbx_seq_one_letter_code
_entity_poly.pdbx_strand_id
1 'polypeptide(L)'
;MTRPSGQSRRCGPGEAGERFDHALRFLETAQLVLEDTTRRAHANVAGALAVLAGVATADAVCCRALGWHHRGDDHRAASALLRRVEGAGVMLARDLDRLLAMKDRAS
;
A
#
# COMPACT_ATOMS: atom_id res chain seq x y z
N MET A 1 -6.94 -1.49 -22.98
CA MET A 1 -6.58 -1.97 -21.62
C MET A 1 -7.57 -3.04 -21.18
N THR A 2 -7.09 -4.27 -20.97
CA THR A 2 -7.89 -5.42 -20.51
C THR A 2 -8.27 -5.25 -19.04
N ARG A 3 -9.56 -5.46 -18.71
CA ARG A 3 -10.12 -5.36 -17.36
C ARG A 3 -9.33 -6.28 -16.41
N PRO A 4 -8.86 -5.80 -15.25
CA PRO A 4 -8.26 -6.68 -14.25
C PRO A 4 -9.32 -7.66 -13.69
N SER A 5 -8.88 -8.70 -12.98
CA SER A 5 -9.74 -9.75 -12.41
C SER A 5 -10.89 -9.19 -11.55
N GLY A 6 -11.86 -10.04 -11.18
CA GLY A 6 -13.08 -9.65 -10.44
C GLY A 6 -12.86 -8.92 -9.10
N GLN A 7 -11.61 -8.86 -8.62
CA GLN A 7 -11.20 -8.16 -7.40
C GLN A 7 -10.55 -6.79 -7.68
N SER A 8 -10.82 -6.14 -8.80
CA SER A 8 -10.41 -4.75 -9.03
C SER A 8 -11.61 -3.83 -9.23
N ARG A 9 -11.55 -2.64 -8.62
CA ARG A 9 -12.60 -1.62 -8.69
C ARG A 9 -12.10 -0.44 -9.53
N ARG A 10 -12.98 0.16 -10.34
CA ARG A 10 -12.71 1.43 -11.02
C ARG A 10 -12.48 2.53 -9.99
N CYS A 11 -11.62 3.47 -10.34
CA CYS A 11 -11.45 4.67 -9.54
C CYS A 11 -11.02 5.88 -10.35
N GLY A 12 -11.26 7.06 -9.77
CA GLY A 12 -10.93 8.35 -10.37
C GLY A 12 -9.85 9.14 -9.61
N PRO A 13 -9.46 10.32 -10.14
CA PRO A 13 -8.50 11.24 -9.53
C PRO A 13 -8.75 11.59 -8.06
N GLY A 14 -10.01 11.78 -7.66
CA GLY A 14 -10.38 12.12 -6.28
C GLY A 14 -10.10 10.98 -5.31
N GLU A 15 -10.57 9.77 -5.63
CA GLU A 15 -10.30 8.56 -4.83
C GLU A 15 -8.79 8.27 -4.75
N ALA A 16 -8.03 8.52 -5.82
CA ALA A 16 -6.58 8.44 -5.77
C ALA A 16 -5.96 9.41 -4.75
N GLY A 17 -6.47 10.66 -4.69
CA GLY A 17 -6.03 11.66 -3.72
C GLY A 17 -6.32 11.22 -2.29
N GLU A 18 -7.55 10.80 -2.00
CA GLU A 18 -7.95 10.29 -0.68
C GLU A 18 -7.07 9.12 -0.21
N ARG A 19 -6.74 8.20 -1.12
CA ARG A 19 -5.84 7.07 -0.79
C ARG A 19 -4.42 7.51 -0.52
N PHE A 20 -3.93 8.50 -1.25
CA PHE A 20 -2.62 9.06 -0.99
C PHE A 20 -2.58 9.78 0.37
N ASP A 21 -3.62 10.54 0.71
CA ASP A 21 -3.75 11.19 2.01
C ASP A 21 -3.76 10.17 3.15
N HIS A 22 -4.52 9.07 3.01
CA HIS A 22 -4.48 7.98 3.98
C HIS A 22 -3.09 7.36 4.12
N ALA A 23 -2.37 7.16 3.00
CA ALA A 23 -1.01 6.62 3.03
C ALA A 23 -0.07 7.50 3.84
N LEU A 24 -0.15 8.82 3.67
CA LEU A 24 0.65 9.78 4.43
C LEU A 24 0.32 9.72 5.92
N ARG A 25 -0.97 9.63 6.30
CA ARG A 25 -1.38 9.53 7.70
C ARG A 25 -0.92 8.24 8.37
N PHE A 26 -0.96 7.12 7.65
CA PHE A 26 -0.43 5.85 8.16
C PHE A 26 1.07 5.92 8.37
N LEU A 27 1.82 6.51 7.44
CA LEU A 27 3.27 6.68 7.57
C LEU A 27 3.64 7.60 8.74
N GLU A 28 2.98 8.76 8.85
CA GLU A 28 3.13 9.70 9.96
C GLU A 28 2.91 9.00 11.30
N THR A 29 1.82 8.24 11.41
CA THR A 29 1.51 7.49 12.64
C THR A 29 2.54 6.39 12.92
N ALA A 30 3.00 5.67 11.88
CA ALA A 30 4.03 4.64 12.03
C ALA A 30 5.34 5.22 12.60
N GLN A 31 5.73 6.41 12.12
CA GLN A 31 6.92 7.13 12.60
C GLN A 31 6.77 7.56 14.06
N LEU A 32 5.62 8.14 14.43
CA LEU A 32 5.33 8.50 15.83
C LEU A 32 5.43 7.30 16.78
N VAL A 33 4.92 6.14 16.35
CA VAL A 33 5.00 4.90 17.14
C VAL A 33 6.43 4.39 17.28
N LEU A 34 7.27 4.54 16.26
CA LEU A 34 8.70 4.16 16.33
C LEU A 34 9.53 5.10 17.21
N GLU A 35 9.18 6.38 17.23
CA GLU A 35 9.83 7.40 18.06
C GLU A 35 9.53 7.21 19.55
N ASP A 36 8.39 6.59 19.90
CA ASP A 36 8.07 6.20 21.27
C ASP A 36 8.93 5.01 21.74
N THR A 37 10.16 5.32 22.14
CA THR A 37 11.13 4.37 22.69
C THR A 37 10.74 3.81 24.07
N THR A 38 9.74 4.39 24.73
CA THR A 38 9.30 3.95 26.08
C THR A 38 8.56 2.62 26.02
N ARG A 39 8.03 2.26 24.85
CA ARG A 39 7.28 1.01 24.64
C ARG A 39 7.83 0.21 23.46
N ARG A 40 8.96 -0.48 23.68
CA ARG A 40 9.59 -1.40 22.71
C ARG A 40 8.63 -2.42 22.08
N ALA A 41 7.53 -2.75 22.75
CA ALA A 41 6.50 -3.66 22.26
C ALA A 41 5.66 -3.11 21.07
N HIS A 42 5.81 -1.84 20.67
CA HIS A 42 4.97 -1.22 19.64
C HIS A 42 5.58 -1.26 18.22
N ALA A 43 6.76 -1.87 18.05
CA ALA A 43 7.39 -2.01 16.73
C ALA A 43 6.50 -2.79 15.73
N ASN A 44 5.71 -3.76 16.21
CA ASN A 44 4.73 -4.48 15.40
C ASN A 44 3.59 -3.56 14.92
N VAL A 45 3.13 -2.62 15.76
CA VAL A 45 2.11 -1.61 15.43
C VAL A 45 2.63 -0.68 14.34
N ALA A 46 3.86 -0.17 14.49
CA ALA A 46 4.50 0.62 13.45
C ALA A 46 4.64 -0.14 12.13
N GLY A 47 5.04 -1.42 12.19
CA GLY A 47 5.12 -2.29 11.01
C GLY A 47 3.76 -2.50 10.33
N ALA A 48 2.70 -2.68 11.11
CA ALA A 48 1.33 -2.80 10.57
C ALA A 48 0.86 -1.51 9.90
N LEU A 49 1.12 -0.35 10.50
CA LEU A 49 0.82 0.97 9.93
C LEU A 49 1.63 1.21 8.64
N ALA A 50 2.90 0.85 8.62
CA ALA A 50 3.73 0.96 7.42
C ALA A 50 3.17 0.11 6.26
N VAL A 51 2.71 -1.11 6.52
CA VAL A 51 2.03 -1.95 5.50
C VAL A 51 0.76 -1.26 4.97
N LEU A 52 -0.07 -0.69 5.85
CA LEU A 52 -1.26 0.05 5.42
C LEU A 52 -0.89 1.27 4.56
N ALA A 53 0.18 1.98 4.89
CA ALA A 53 0.70 3.07 4.08
C ALA A 53 1.09 2.58 2.68
N GLY A 54 1.86 1.50 2.58
CA GLY A 54 2.31 0.94 1.30
C GLY A 54 1.15 0.49 0.41
N VAL A 55 0.13 -0.17 0.97
CA VAL A 55 -1.07 -0.59 0.23
C VAL A 55 -1.89 0.61 -0.22
N ALA A 56 -2.06 1.63 0.62
CA ALA A 56 -2.78 2.84 0.25
C ALA A 56 -2.05 3.62 -0.87
N THR A 57 -0.72 3.70 -0.84
CA THR A 57 0.09 4.25 -1.94
C THR A 57 -0.07 3.43 -3.22
N ALA A 58 -0.03 2.09 -3.12
CA ALA A 58 -0.24 1.19 -4.26
C ALA A 58 -1.57 1.48 -4.96
N ASP A 59 -2.64 1.57 -4.18
CA ASP A 59 -3.98 1.86 -4.69
C ASP A 59 -4.06 3.26 -5.31
N ALA A 60 -3.46 4.28 -4.69
CA ALA A 60 -3.42 5.63 -5.24
C ALA A 60 -2.71 5.67 -6.61
N VAL A 61 -1.53 5.03 -6.71
CA VAL A 61 -0.77 4.95 -7.97
C VAL A 61 -1.54 4.19 -9.04
N CYS A 62 -2.11 3.03 -8.70
CA CYS A 62 -2.92 2.25 -9.66
C CYS A 62 -4.16 3.03 -10.10
N CYS A 63 -4.83 3.74 -9.20
CA CYS A 63 -5.95 4.60 -9.54
C CYS A 63 -5.56 5.73 -10.51
N ARG A 64 -4.45 6.41 -10.24
CA ARG A 64 -3.97 7.50 -11.11
C ARG A 64 -3.51 7.02 -12.47
N ALA A 65 -2.79 5.90 -12.52
CA ALA A 65 -2.14 5.44 -13.75
C ALA A 65 -3.03 4.51 -14.59
N LEU A 66 -3.84 3.67 -13.95
CA LEU A 66 -4.62 2.62 -14.61
C LEU A 66 -6.13 2.90 -14.60
N GLY A 67 -6.62 3.71 -13.66
CA GLY A 67 -8.06 3.91 -13.42
C GLY A 67 -8.71 2.77 -12.63
N TRP A 68 -7.90 1.91 -12.00
CA TRP A 68 -8.37 0.78 -11.20
C TRP A 68 -7.46 0.57 -9.99
N HIS A 69 -8.01 0.05 -8.90
CA HIS A 69 -7.23 -0.44 -7.76
C HIS A 69 -7.71 -1.84 -7.33
N HIS A 70 -6.90 -2.53 -6.53
CA HIS A 70 -7.29 -3.82 -5.99
C HIS A 70 -8.34 -3.65 -4.88
N ARG A 71 -9.32 -4.55 -4.83
CA ARG A 71 -10.36 -4.62 -3.82
C ARG A 71 -10.40 -6.04 -3.26
N GLY A 72 -9.92 -6.19 -2.03
CA GLY A 72 -9.86 -7.46 -1.31
C GLY A 72 -8.80 -7.41 -0.22
N ASP A 73 -8.79 -8.44 0.61
CA ASP A 73 -7.84 -8.57 1.73
C ASP A 73 -6.48 -9.14 1.27
N ASP A 74 -6.39 -9.62 0.03
CA ASP A 74 -5.13 -10.09 -0.54
C ASP A 74 -4.25 -8.92 -1.01
N HIS A 75 -3.47 -8.39 -0.08
CA HIS A 75 -2.51 -7.33 -0.37
C HIS A 75 -1.47 -7.70 -1.44
N ARG A 76 -1.23 -9.00 -1.70
CA ARG A 76 -0.31 -9.43 -2.78
C ARG A 76 -0.89 -9.15 -4.16
N ALA A 77 -2.22 -9.14 -4.28
CA ALA A 77 -2.88 -8.78 -5.52
C ALA A 77 -2.73 -7.27 -5.86
N ALA A 78 -2.50 -6.40 -4.87
CA ALA A 78 -2.16 -4.99 -5.11
C ALA A 78 -0.78 -4.84 -5.77
N SER A 79 0.21 -5.66 -5.37
CA SER A 79 1.54 -5.70 -6.01
C SER A 79 1.46 -6.12 -7.48
N ALA A 80 0.63 -7.12 -7.80
CA ALA A 80 0.43 -7.55 -9.18
C ALA A 80 -0.17 -6.44 -10.07
N LEU A 81 -1.08 -5.62 -9.54
CA LEU A 81 -1.65 -4.49 -10.27
C LEU A 81 -0.64 -3.36 -10.46
N LEU A 82 0.15 -3.05 -9.42
CA LEU A 82 1.25 -2.09 -9.45
C LEU A 82 2.26 -2.38 -10.56
N ARG A 83 2.61 -3.65 -10.80
CA ARG A 83 3.53 -4.07 -11.88
C ARG A 83 3.05 -3.67 -13.27
N ARG A 84 1.76 -3.38 -13.45
CA ARG A 84 1.18 -2.94 -14.74
C ARG A 84 1.32 -1.44 -14.97
N VAL A 85 1.77 -0.67 -13.98
CA VAL A 85 2.04 0.77 -14.10
C VAL A 85 3.37 0.96 -14.82
N GLU A 86 3.36 1.70 -15.93
CA GLU A 86 4.57 1.97 -16.71
C GLU A 86 5.59 2.80 -15.92
N GLY A 87 6.88 2.60 -16.22
CA GLY A 87 7.99 3.25 -15.52
C GLY A 87 8.26 2.65 -14.15
N ALA A 88 7.70 3.24 -13.10
CA ALA A 88 8.06 2.90 -11.71
C ALA A 88 7.33 1.67 -11.13
N GLY A 89 6.32 1.12 -11.82
CA GLY A 89 5.43 0.09 -11.26
C GLY A 89 6.12 -1.17 -10.75
N VAL A 90 7.13 -1.66 -11.47
CA VAL A 90 7.90 -2.86 -11.07
C VAL A 90 8.72 -2.61 -9.80
N MET A 91 9.34 -1.44 -9.68
CA MET A 91 10.11 -1.07 -8.50
C MET A 91 9.19 -0.94 -7.28
N LEU A 92 8.09 -0.20 -7.42
CA LEU A 92 7.11 0.00 -6.36
C LEU A 92 6.47 -1.33 -5.90
N ALA A 93 6.17 -2.23 -6.83
CA ALA A 93 5.67 -3.57 -6.51
C ALA A 93 6.68 -4.38 -5.69
N ARG A 94 7.97 -4.33 -6.05
CA ARG A 94 9.04 -5.02 -5.31
C ARG A 94 9.18 -4.47 -3.89
N ASP A 95 9.08 -3.17 -3.71
CA ASP A 95 9.19 -2.55 -2.39
C ASP A 95 7.95 -2.87 -1.52
N LEU A 96 6.76 -2.93 -2.12
CA LEU A 96 5.55 -3.43 -1.44
C LEU A 96 5.67 -4.92 -1.06
N ASP A 97 6.17 -5.77 -1.97
CA ASP A 97 6.38 -7.20 -1.70
C ASP A 97 7.31 -7.41 -0.49
N ARG A 98 8.38 -6.62 -0.39
CA ARG A 98 9.31 -6.64 0.75
C ARG A 98 8.62 -6.22 2.05
N LEU A 99 7.84 -5.14 2.00
CA LEU A 99 7.13 -4.62 3.17
C LEU A 99 6.11 -5.62 3.72
N LEU A 100 5.34 -6.27 2.85
CA LEU A 100 4.40 -7.34 3.23
C LEU A 100 5.12 -8.52 3.88
N ALA A 101 6.25 -8.95 3.30
CA ALA A 101 7.05 -10.04 3.85
C ALA A 101 7.66 -9.71 5.23
N MET A 102 7.94 -8.44 5.53
CA MET A 102 8.44 -8.03 6.85
C MET A 102 7.35 -8.15 7.93
N LYS A 103 6.10 -7.79 7.63
CA LYS A 103 4.97 -7.94 8.56
C LYS A 103 4.67 -9.41 8.86
N ASP A 104 4.68 -10.26 7.84
CA ASP A 104 4.45 -11.71 7.99
C ASP A 104 5.47 -12.36 8.93
N ARG A 105 6.70 -11.82 9.02
CA ARG A 105 7.76 -12.31 9.93
C ARG A 105 7.70 -11.72 11.34
N ALA A 106 7.02 -10.59 11.51
CA ALA A 106 6.93 -9.86 12.76
C ALA A 106 5.66 -10.20 13.57
N SER A 107 4.78 -11.05 13.02
CA SER A 107 3.50 -11.46 13.59
C SER A 107 3.56 -12.87 14.19
#